data_AF-A0A0D9ZVB3-F1
#
_entry.id   AF-A0A0D9ZVB3-F1
#
_cell.length_a   1.000
_cell.length_b   1.000
_cell.length_c   1.000
_cell.angle_alpha   90.00
_cell.angle_beta   90.00
_cell.angle_gamma   90.00
#
_symmetry.space_group_name_H-M   'P 1'
#
loop_
_entity.id
_entity.type
_entity.pdbx_description
1 polymer ?
#
loop_
_entity_poly.entity_id
_entity_poly.type
_entity_poly.pdbx_seq_one_letter_code
_entity_poly.pdbx_strand_id
1 'polypeptide(L)'
;MVTAARLLPLILFLTAVAVGCSAWEMNIRLPTERLAYGGGEAVVAPIIHALRPLLGSGRQLAARAGVACDSWRLGVEAHNVIDWRTVPAECEGYIGHYMLGEHYRRDFAVVVDEAVAYAETLKLAGNGKEIWVFDIDETSLSNLPYYAKHGFGATPYNATSFREYVAEGSAPALPETRRLYHRLLELGVKPVFLTGRTEDQRTITVTNLHRQGFSGWEKLLLKPAVHATGELQGSAVEYKSGERQKLQDAGFIIVGNIGDQWSDILGAPEGARTFKLPDPLYYIG
;
A
#
# COMPACT_ATOMS: atom_id res chain seq x y z
N MET A 1 -37.96 -48.41 -49.80
CA MET A 1 -39.17 -47.66 -50.24
C MET A 1 -39.22 -46.42 -49.36
N VAL A 2 -39.06 -45.17 -49.79
CA VAL A 2 -39.18 -44.48 -51.08
C VAL A 2 -38.21 -43.29 -51.11
N THR A 3 -37.47 -43.21 -52.22
CA THR A 3 -36.82 -42.09 -52.96
C THR A 3 -35.88 -41.05 -52.31
N ALA A 4 -34.70 -41.00 -52.92
CA ALA A 4 -33.74 -39.91 -52.95
C ALA A 4 -33.91 -39.02 -54.22
N ALA A 5 -33.50 -37.74 -54.14
CA ALA A 5 -32.91 -36.95 -55.23
C ALA A 5 -32.25 -35.68 -54.62
N ARG A 6 -30.90 -35.58 -54.57
CA ARG A 6 -29.99 -34.87 -55.52
C ARG A 6 -30.02 -33.33 -55.34
N LEU A 7 -28.95 -32.52 -55.32
CA LEU A 7 -27.52 -32.62 -55.65
C LEU A 7 -26.77 -31.37 -55.08
N LEU A 8 -25.43 -31.46 -54.96
CA LEU A 8 -24.39 -30.58 -54.36
C LEU A 8 -24.20 -29.15 -55.00
N PRO A 9 -23.06 -28.42 -54.78
CA PRO A 9 -22.52 -27.71 -53.59
C PRO A 9 -22.14 -26.23 -53.91
N LEU A 10 -21.81 -25.36 -52.95
CA LEU A 10 -21.00 -24.16 -53.26
C LEU A 10 -20.20 -23.58 -52.06
N ILE A 11 -18.88 -23.78 -52.14
CA ILE A 11 -17.75 -22.86 -51.93
C ILE A 11 -17.65 -22.00 -50.65
N LEU A 12 -16.51 -22.22 -50.01
CA LEU A 12 -15.83 -21.53 -48.91
C LEU A 12 -15.51 -20.04 -49.23
N PHE A 13 -15.73 -19.13 -48.28
CA PHE A 13 -14.93 -17.90 -48.12
C PHE A 13 -14.80 -17.53 -46.64
N LEU A 14 -13.56 -17.49 -46.15
CA LEU A 14 -13.17 -16.89 -44.87
C LEU A 14 -13.23 -15.37 -44.99
N THR A 15 -13.86 -14.70 -44.02
CA THR A 15 -13.46 -13.34 -43.61
C THR A 15 -13.57 -13.21 -42.10
N ALA A 16 -12.43 -12.91 -41.48
CA ALA A 16 -12.34 -12.49 -40.09
C ALA A 16 -12.89 -11.07 -39.95
N VAL A 17 -13.77 -10.85 -38.97
CA VAL A 17 -14.17 -9.49 -38.56
C VAL A 17 -13.75 -9.31 -37.11
N ALA A 18 -12.75 -8.46 -36.92
CA ALA A 18 -12.33 -7.96 -35.62
C ALA A 18 -13.46 -7.10 -35.03
N VAL A 19 -13.95 -7.46 -33.84
CA VAL A 19 -14.85 -6.60 -33.06
C VAL A 19 -13.98 -5.72 -32.16
N GLY A 20 -13.85 -4.46 -32.57
CA GLY A 20 -13.14 -3.43 -31.82
C GLY A 20 -13.91 -2.95 -30.60
N CYS A 21 -13.16 -2.52 -29.59
CA CYS A 21 -13.64 -1.92 -28.35
C CYS A 21 -14.57 -0.73 -28.59
N SER A 22 -15.77 -0.77 -27.98
CA SER A 22 -16.61 0.41 -27.83
C SER A 22 -16.09 1.25 -26.65
N ALA A 23 -15.29 2.27 -26.94
CA ALA A 23 -15.05 3.35 -26.01
C ALA A 23 -16.35 4.19 -25.91
N TRP A 24 -16.91 4.27 -24.70
CA TRP A 24 -18.07 5.09 -24.41
C TRP A 24 -17.63 6.55 -24.43
N GLU A 25 -18.00 7.30 -25.47
CA GLU A 25 -17.86 8.76 -25.49
C GLU A 25 -18.80 9.37 -24.45
N MET A 26 -18.22 9.86 -23.35
CA MET A 26 -18.93 10.71 -22.40
C MET A 26 -19.14 12.10 -23.01
N ASN A 27 -20.34 12.34 -23.56
CA ASN A 27 -20.77 13.67 -23.97
C ASN A 27 -21.13 14.53 -22.74
N ILE A 28 -20.14 15.21 -22.16
CA ILE A 28 -20.36 16.25 -21.16
C ILE A 28 -20.69 17.56 -21.89
N ARG A 29 -21.97 17.97 -21.88
CA ARG A 29 -22.36 19.34 -22.27
C ARG A 29 -22.34 20.24 -21.02
N LEU A 30 -21.39 21.18 -20.98
CA LEU A 30 -21.34 22.25 -19.99
C LEU A 30 -21.96 23.56 -20.54
N PRO A 31 -22.53 24.43 -19.68
CA PRO A 31 -23.19 25.64 -20.11
C PRO A 31 -22.15 26.66 -20.62
N THR A 32 -22.36 27.20 -21.81
CA THR A 32 -21.55 28.27 -22.40
C THR A 32 -22.13 29.63 -22.00
N GLU A 33 -21.39 30.43 -21.24
CA GLU A 33 -21.69 31.87 -21.12
C GLU A 33 -21.22 32.59 -22.39
N ARG A 34 -22.14 33.31 -23.04
CA ARG A 34 -21.87 34.12 -24.23
C ARG A 34 -21.32 35.48 -23.81
N LEU A 35 -20.05 35.74 -24.11
CA LEU A 35 -19.56 37.12 -24.25
C LEU A 35 -19.53 37.45 -25.75
N ALA A 36 -20.43 38.33 -26.17
CA ALA A 36 -20.48 38.83 -27.53
C ALA A 36 -19.43 39.94 -27.72
N TYR A 37 -18.44 39.69 -28.57
CA TYR A 37 -17.70 40.73 -29.26
C TYR A 37 -17.34 40.27 -30.68
N GLY A 38 -17.38 41.20 -31.62
CA GLY A 38 -17.69 40.97 -33.04
C GLY A 38 -16.72 40.09 -33.83
N GLY A 39 -17.32 39.37 -34.80
CA GLY A 39 -16.79 39.11 -36.14
C GLY A 39 -15.41 38.46 -36.27
N GLY A 40 -15.38 37.14 -36.22
CA GLY A 40 -14.25 36.30 -36.64
C GLY A 40 -14.32 34.95 -35.95
N GLU A 41 -14.23 33.84 -36.68
CA GLU A 41 -14.21 32.48 -36.12
C GLU A 41 -13.04 32.34 -35.13
N ALA A 42 -13.33 32.53 -33.85
CA ALA A 42 -12.42 32.19 -32.77
C ALA A 42 -12.50 30.68 -32.58
N VAL A 43 -11.46 29.97 -33.00
CA VAL A 43 -11.22 28.60 -32.54
C VAL A 43 -10.98 28.67 -31.03
N VAL A 44 -12.04 28.44 -30.24
CA VAL A 44 -11.96 28.40 -28.79
C VAL A 44 -11.31 27.07 -28.42
N ALA A 45 -9.98 27.08 -28.29
CA ALA A 45 -9.27 25.97 -27.67
C ALA A 45 -9.79 25.79 -26.23
N PRO A 46 -10.01 24.56 -25.75
CA PRO A 46 -10.28 24.35 -24.33
C PRO A 46 -9.12 24.95 -23.55
N ILE A 47 -9.42 25.72 -22.50
CA ILE A 47 -8.40 26.16 -21.54
C ILE A 47 -7.94 24.90 -20.82
N ILE A 48 -7.01 24.18 -21.43
CA ILE A 48 -6.10 23.30 -20.71
C ILE A 48 -5.43 24.28 -19.75
N HIS A 49 -5.62 24.08 -18.45
CA HIS A 49 -4.70 24.65 -17.47
C HIS A 49 -3.34 24.03 -17.74
N ALA A 50 -2.62 24.53 -18.77
CA ALA A 50 -1.21 24.35 -18.88
C ALA A 50 -0.67 24.75 -17.53
N LEU A 51 0.02 23.82 -16.85
CA LEU A 51 0.71 24.04 -15.60
C LEU A 51 1.43 25.38 -15.72
N ARG A 52 0.81 26.45 -15.21
CA ARG A 52 1.34 27.79 -15.38
C ARG A 52 2.72 27.71 -14.72
N PRO A 53 3.81 28.07 -15.43
CA PRO A 53 5.09 28.24 -14.76
C PRO A 53 4.81 29.21 -13.61
N LEU A 54 4.99 28.75 -12.38
CA LEU A 54 4.73 29.51 -11.16
C LEU A 54 5.81 30.60 -11.02
N LEU A 55 5.77 31.60 -11.90
CA LEU A 55 6.45 32.88 -11.79
C LEU A 55 5.42 33.90 -11.30
N GLY A 56 4.90 33.64 -10.10
CA GLY A 56 4.00 34.55 -9.38
C GLY A 56 4.50 34.72 -7.95
N SER A 57 4.17 35.85 -7.35
CA SER A 57 4.47 36.25 -5.96
C SER A 57 4.13 35.22 -4.88
N GLY A 58 3.39 34.15 -5.21
CA GLY A 58 3.14 32.98 -4.37
C GLY A 58 4.41 32.20 -3.96
N ARG A 59 5.52 32.34 -4.69
CA ARG A 59 6.81 31.78 -4.27
C ARG A 59 7.34 32.45 -3.00
N GLN A 60 7.01 33.73 -2.79
CA GLN A 60 7.38 34.49 -1.60
C GLN A 60 6.45 34.20 -0.41
N LEU A 61 5.26 33.65 -0.64
CA LEU A 61 4.37 33.17 0.43
C LEU A 61 4.67 31.70 0.77
N ALA A 62 4.85 30.83 -0.21
CA ALA A 62 5.26 29.44 0.01
C ALA A 62 6.67 29.32 0.65
N ALA A 63 7.60 30.21 0.29
CA ALA A 63 8.92 30.29 0.95
C ALA A 63 8.90 31.05 2.29
N ARG A 64 7.76 31.64 2.70
CA ARG A 64 7.58 32.34 3.99
C ARG A 64 6.54 31.70 4.92
N ALA A 65 5.86 30.61 4.52
CA ALA A 65 4.67 30.08 5.21
C ALA A 65 4.81 28.66 5.80
N GLY A 66 6.03 28.10 5.88
CA GLY A 66 6.26 26.76 6.43
C GLY A 66 6.07 25.62 5.42
N VAL A 67 6.23 24.40 5.89
CA VAL A 67 6.10 23.14 5.16
C VAL A 67 4.63 22.93 4.79
N ALA A 68 4.37 22.75 3.49
CA ALA A 68 3.06 22.26 3.02
C ALA A 68 2.92 20.78 3.44
N CYS A 69 2.30 20.55 4.59
CA CYS A 69 2.29 19.22 5.26
C CYS A 69 1.62 18.11 4.46
N ASP A 70 0.65 18.45 3.62
CA ASP A 70 0.01 17.53 2.67
C ASP A 70 0.97 17.09 1.56
N SER A 71 1.72 18.04 1.00
CA SER A 71 2.75 17.80 0.00
C SER A 71 3.94 17.04 0.58
N TRP A 72 4.32 17.34 1.82
CA TRP A 72 5.33 16.58 2.56
C TRP A 72 4.90 15.13 2.76
N ARG A 73 3.67 14.90 3.26
CA ARG A 73 3.11 13.55 3.41
C ARG A 73 3.14 12.79 2.09
N LEU A 74 2.66 13.41 1.00
CA LEU A 74 2.70 12.80 -0.33
C LEU A 74 4.14 12.46 -0.75
N GLY A 75 5.10 13.35 -0.48
CA GLY A 75 6.52 13.12 -0.73
C GLY A 75 7.09 11.93 0.04
N VAL A 76 6.72 11.77 1.31
CA VAL A 76 7.08 10.60 2.15
C VAL A 76 6.49 9.32 1.56
N GLU A 77 5.17 9.31 1.32
CA GLU A 77 4.48 8.12 0.81
C GLU A 77 4.99 7.69 -0.57
N ALA A 78 5.35 8.64 -1.42
CA ALA A 78 5.89 8.39 -2.76
C ALA A 78 7.40 8.10 -2.80
N HIS A 79 8.06 7.90 -1.65
CA HIS A 79 9.51 7.65 -1.57
C HIS A 79 10.38 8.81 -2.12
N ASN A 80 9.87 10.04 -2.15
CA ASN A 80 10.65 11.20 -2.57
C ASN A 80 11.32 11.91 -1.39
N VAL A 81 10.74 11.76 -0.19
CA VAL A 81 11.30 12.26 1.08
C VAL A 81 11.71 11.05 1.92
N ILE A 82 13.02 10.79 1.97
CA ILE A 82 13.63 9.63 2.62
C ILE A 82 14.55 10.07 3.76
N ASP A 83 14.89 9.12 4.64
CA ASP A 83 15.82 9.30 5.76
C ASP A 83 15.48 10.46 6.71
N TRP A 84 14.19 10.85 6.76
CA TRP A 84 13.71 11.84 7.71
C TRP A 84 13.67 11.26 9.13
N ARG A 85 13.72 12.14 10.14
CA ARG A 85 13.90 11.73 11.55
C ARG A 85 12.66 11.91 12.40
N THR A 86 11.90 12.97 12.14
CA THR A 86 10.62 13.26 12.78
C THR A 86 9.72 13.92 11.74
N VAL A 87 8.42 13.84 11.96
CA VAL A 87 7.45 14.71 11.29
C VAL A 87 7.89 16.17 11.55
N PRO A 88 7.85 17.08 10.56
CA PRO A 88 8.10 18.50 10.82
C PRO A 88 7.20 18.99 11.93
N ALA A 89 7.74 19.73 12.91
CA ALA A 89 6.98 20.12 14.11
C ALA A 89 5.69 20.89 13.76
N GLU A 90 5.72 21.75 12.74
CA GLU A 90 4.56 22.47 12.21
C GLU A 90 3.49 21.56 11.57
N CYS A 91 3.84 20.31 11.24
CA CYS A 91 2.95 19.31 10.66
C CYS A 91 2.33 18.34 11.66
N GLU A 92 2.68 18.40 12.96
CA GLU A 92 2.11 17.53 14.00
C GLU A 92 0.57 17.52 13.95
N GLY A 93 -0.04 18.70 13.96
CA GLY A 93 -1.49 18.84 13.93
C GLY A 93 -2.10 18.30 12.63
N TYR A 94 -1.43 18.50 11.49
CA TYR A 94 -1.90 17.97 10.20
C TYR A 94 -1.85 16.43 10.19
N ILE A 95 -0.74 15.82 10.62
CA ILE A 95 -0.58 14.37 10.67
C ILE A 95 -1.53 13.74 11.67
N GLY A 96 -1.72 14.34 12.85
CA GLY A 96 -2.72 13.89 13.82
C GLY A 96 -4.13 13.86 13.24
N HIS A 97 -4.56 14.93 12.55
CA HIS A 97 -5.87 14.95 11.89
C HIS A 97 -5.98 13.91 10.76
N TYR A 98 -4.92 13.70 9.98
CA TYR A 98 -4.90 12.67 8.94
C TYR A 98 -5.08 11.27 9.56
N MET A 99 -4.24 10.91 10.54
CA MET A 99 -4.20 9.56 11.15
C MET A 99 -5.46 9.22 11.95
N LEU A 100 -6.05 10.21 12.62
CA LEU A 100 -7.29 10.03 13.38
C LEU A 100 -8.56 10.16 12.52
N GLY A 101 -8.43 10.66 11.28
CA GLY A 101 -9.55 11.00 10.42
C GLY A 101 -9.87 9.97 9.34
N GLU A 102 -10.97 10.23 8.62
CA GLU A 102 -11.44 9.42 7.50
C GLU A 102 -10.50 9.42 6.28
N HIS A 103 -9.55 10.37 6.20
CA HIS A 103 -8.60 10.41 5.09
C HIS A 103 -7.64 9.22 5.15
N TYR A 104 -7.02 8.95 6.31
CA TYR A 104 -6.17 7.78 6.49
C TYR A 104 -6.94 6.49 6.19
N ARG A 105 -8.18 6.37 6.67
CA ARG A 105 -9.03 5.18 6.43
C ARG A 105 -9.30 4.96 4.94
N ARG A 106 -9.60 6.02 4.18
CA ARG A 106 -9.84 5.92 2.74
C ARG A 106 -8.58 5.56 1.96
N ASP A 107 -7.45 6.20 2.28
CA ASP A 107 -6.16 5.91 1.64
C ASP A 107 -5.75 4.45 1.90
N PHE A 108 -5.89 4.00 3.15
CA PHE A 108 -5.62 2.62 3.55
C PHE A 108 -6.56 1.63 2.86
N ALA A 109 -7.86 1.92 2.80
CA ALA A 109 -8.86 1.07 2.17
C ALA A 109 -8.57 0.86 0.67
N VAL A 110 -8.17 1.90 -0.06
CA VAL A 110 -7.81 1.79 -1.49
C VAL A 110 -6.71 0.75 -1.72
N VAL A 111 -5.64 0.80 -0.91
CA VAL A 111 -4.52 -0.14 -1.03
C VAL A 111 -4.97 -1.58 -0.75
N VAL A 112 -5.78 -1.76 0.29
CA VAL A 112 -6.29 -3.08 0.67
C VAL A 112 -7.31 -3.61 -0.35
N ASP A 113 -8.18 -2.76 -0.88
CA ASP A 113 -9.15 -3.14 -1.91
C ASP A 113 -8.43 -3.62 -3.18
N GLU A 114 -7.36 -2.93 -3.59
CA GLU A 114 -6.47 -3.36 -4.68
C GLU A 114 -5.77 -4.70 -4.38
N ALA A 115 -5.33 -4.91 -3.13
CA ALA A 115 -4.72 -6.15 -2.71
C ALA A 115 -5.70 -7.32 -2.73
N VAL A 116 -6.93 -7.12 -2.26
CA VAL A 116 -8.01 -8.12 -2.31
C VAL A 116 -8.36 -8.44 -3.75
N ALA A 117 -8.60 -7.43 -4.58
CA ALA A 117 -8.95 -7.62 -5.98
C ALA A 117 -7.85 -8.41 -6.72
N TYR A 118 -6.58 -8.08 -6.49
CA TYR A 118 -5.46 -8.85 -7.02
C TYR A 118 -5.45 -10.30 -6.52
N ALA A 119 -5.59 -10.50 -5.20
CA ALA A 119 -5.57 -11.84 -4.60
C ALA A 119 -6.64 -12.75 -5.21
N GLU A 120 -7.83 -12.23 -5.49
CA GLU A 120 -8.94 -12.98 -6.09
C GLU A 120 -8.69 -13.39 -7.54
N THR A 121 -7.73 -12.77 -8.24
CA THR A 121 -7.34 -13.16 -9.59
C THR A 121 -6.27 -14.25 -9.64
N LEU A 122 -5.66 -14.60 -8.49
CA LEU A 122 -4.55 -15.54 -8.44
C LEU A 122 -5.00 -16.95 -8.83
N LYS A 123 -4.22 -17.58 -9.72
CA LYS A 123 -4.35 -19.00 -10.05
C LYS A 123 -3.34 -19.79 -9.24
N LEU A 124 -3.75 -20.26 -8.07
CA LEU A 124 -2.89 -21.03 -7.18
C LEU A 124 -2.63 -22.44 -7.73
N ALA A 125 -1.43 -22.97 -7.52
CA ALA A 125 -1.06 -24.32 -7.90
C ALA A 125 -1.70 -25.38 -6.98
N GLY A 126 -2.22 -24.97 -5.82
CA GLY A 126 -2.88 -25.86 -4.84
C GLY A 126 -1.91 -26.75 -4.05
N ASN A 127 -0.60 -26.46 -4.12
CA ASN A 127 0.43 -27.19 -3.39
C ASN A 127 0.71 -26.60 -1.98
N GLY A 128 0.01 -25.52 -1.62
CA GLY A 128 0.14 -24.86 -0.32
C GLY A 128 1.47 -24.15 -0.11
N LYS A 129 2.11 -23.70 -1.20
CA LYS A 129 3.37 -22.95 -1.20
C LYS A 129 3.20 -21.46 -1.44
N GLU A 130 2.03 -21.02 -1.88
CA GLU A 130 1.72 -19.61 -2.08
C GLU A 130 1.55 -18.90 -0.75
N ILE A 131 2.41 -17.91 -0.51
CA ILE A 131 2.42 -17.10 0.71
C ILE A 131 2.20 -15.64 0.40
N TRP A 132 1.62 -14.94 1.37
CA TRP A 132 1.54 -13.48 1.39
C TRP A 132 2.28 -12.95 2.59
N VAL A 133 3.23 -12.04 2.36
CA VAL A 133 4.04 -11.44 3.43
C VAL A 133 3.36 -10.19 3.96
N PHE A 134 3.27 -10.10 5.29
CA PHE A 134 2.70 -8.96 6.03
C PHE A 134 3.75 -8.39 6.98
N ASP A 135 3.92 -7.08 7.00
CA ASP A 135 4.46 -6.41 8.20
C ASP A 135 3.42 -6.41 9.35
N ILE A 136 3.85 -6.05 10.57
CA ILE A 136 3.02 -5.96 11.75
C ILE A 136 2.69 -4.53 12.14
N ASP A 137 3.68 -3.67 12.36
CA ASP A 137 3.50 -2.37 13.02
C ASP A 137 3.01 -1.34 11.98
N GLU A 138 1.89 -0.65 12.21
CA GLU A 138 1.20 0.21 11.22
C GLU A 138 0.72 -0.51 9.93
N THR A 139 0.96 -1.82 9.81
CA THR A 139 0.40 -2.67 8.76
C THR A 139 -0.74 -3.56 9.25
N SER A 140 -0.51 -4.39 10.27
CA SER A 140 -1.49 -5.34 10.80
C SER A 140 -2.05 -4.89 12.16
N LEU A 141 -1.20 -4.32 13.00
CA LEU A 141 -1.49 -3.74 14.30
C LEU A 141 -1.14 -2.26 14.27
N SER A 142 -2.00 -1.40 14.81
CA SER A 142 -1.72 0.03 14.88
C SER A 142 -1.14 0.42 16.23
N ASN A 143 -0.01 1.11 16.21
CA ASN A 143 0.57 1.78 17.36
C ASN A 143 0.11 3.25 17.45
N LEU A 144 -0.88 3.67 16.67
CA LEU A 144 -1.48 5.01 16.75
C LEU A 144 -1.90 5.44 18.18
N PRO A 145 -2.42 4.56 19.08
CA PRO A 145 -2.68 4.95 20.47
C PRO A 145 -1.44 5.43 21.23
N TYR A 146 -0.26 4.90 20.89
CA TYR A 146 1.02 5.38 21.40
C TYR A 146 1.35 6.74 20.79
N TYR A 147 1.38 6.84 19.46
CA TYR A 147 1.78 8.07 18.76
C TYR A 147 0.85 9.27 19.03
N ALA A 148 -0.44 9.03 19.28
CA ALA A 148 -1.38 10.08 19.66
C ALA A 148 -1.06 10.75 21.00
N LYS A 149 -0.27 10.09 21.87
CA LYS A 149 0.25 10.64 23.13
C LYS A 149 1.68 11.17 23.01
N HIS A 150 2.32 10.97 21.85
CA HIS A 150 3.72 11.27 21.58
C HIS A 150 3.86 12.07 20.27
N GLY A 151 3.01 13.08 20.10
CA GLY A 151 3.12 14.09 19.05
C GLY A 151 3.06 13.58 17.62
N PHE A 152 2.41 12.43 17.35
CA PHE A 152 2.21 11.88 16.01
C PHE A 152 3.49 11.83 15.14
N GLY A 153 4.63 11.50 15.76
CA GLY A 153 5.92 11.41 15.07
C GLY A 153 6.72 12.72 15.00
N ALA A 154 6.18 13.84 15.50
CA ALA A 154 6.90 15.11 15.58
C ALA A 154 7.90 15.15 16.77
N THR A 155 7.71 14.28 17.76
CA THR A 155 8.68 14.10 18.85
C THR A 155 9.67 12.98 18.53
N PRO A 156 10.96 13.10 18.91
CA PRO A 156 11.94 12.04 18.72
C PRO A 156 11.50 10.69 19.31
N TYR A 157 11.74 9.62 18.56
CA TYR A 157 11.40 8.25 18.97
C TYR A 157 12.12 7.84 20.26
N ASN A 158 11.35 7.26 21.20
CA ASN A 158 11.88 6.73 22.45
C ASN A 158 11.70 5.21 22.49
N ALA A 159 12.78 4.49 22.22
CA ALA A 159 12.77 3.03 22.15
C ALA A 159 12.33 2.35 23.46
N THR A 160 12.70 2.90 24.62
CA THR A 160 12.31 2.34 25.93
C THR A 160 10.81 2.45 26.13
N SER A 161 10.26 3.65 25.94
CA SER A 161 8.83 3.90 26.10
C SER A 161 7.99 3.12 25.09
N PHE A 162 8.44 3.01 23.83
CA PHE A 162 7.75 2.21 22.83
C PHE A 162 7.79 0.71 23.17
N ARG A 163 8.92 0.21 23.70
CA ARG A 163 9.03 -1.19 24.12
C ARG A 163 8.09 -1.51 25.29
N GLU A 164 7.89 -0.58 26.21
CA GLU A 164 6.89 -0.70 27.28
C GLU A 164 5.48 -0.80 26.71
N TYR A 165 5.13 0.06 25.75
CA TYR A 165 3.84 -0.01 25.05
C TYR A 165 3.63 -1.35 24.32
N VAL A 166 4.63 -1.84 23.59
CA VAL A 166 4.56 -3.16 22.92
C VAL A 166 4.36 -4.29 23.94
N ALA A 167 4.97 -4.19 25.11
CA ALA A 167 4.85 -5.18 26.18
C ALA A 167 3.42 -5.26 26.77
N GLU A 168 2.59 -4.23 26.60
CA GLU A 168 1.18 -4.28 26.98
C GLU A 168 0.37 -5.26 26.10
N GLY A 169 0.79 -5.48 24.85
CA GLY A 169 0.08 -6.31 23.88
C GLY A 169 -1.36 -5.82 23.63
N SER A 170 -1.51 -4.50 23.57
CA SER A 170 -2.79 -3.78 23.51
C SER A 170 -3.06 -3.14 22.13
N ALA A 171 -2.11 -3.19 21.20
CA ALA A 171 -2.24 -2.55 19.89
C ALA A 171 -3.46 -3.11 19.11
N PRO A 172 -4.39 -2.26 18.64
CA PRO A 172 -5.56 -2.71 17.88
C PRO A 172 -5.20 -3.19 16.47
N ALA A 173 -6.00 -4.11 15.91
CA ALA A 173 -5.91 -4.43 14.48
C ALA A 173 -6.24 -3.22 13.60
N LEU A 174 -5.55 -3.14 12.47
CA LEU A 174 -6.03 -2.37 11.31
C LEU A 174 -7.09 -3.20 10.59
N PRO A 175 -8.37 -2.78 10.60
CA PRO A 175 -9.49 -3.64 10.20
C PRO A 175 -9.45 -4.03 8.73
N GLU A 176 -8.95 -3.14 7.86
CA GLU A 176 -8.80 -3.39 6.44
C GLU A 176 -7.75 -4.47 6.17
N THR A 177 -6.58 -4.43 6.84
CA THR A 177 -5.57 -5.50 6.75
C THR A 177 -6.11 -6.82 7.26
N ARG A 178 -6.86 -6.81 8.37
CA ARG A 178 -7.52 -8.02 8.89
C ARG A 178 -8.49 -8.63 7.87
N ARG A 179 -9.24 -7.80 7.13
CA ARG A 179 -10.11 -8.23 6.04
C ARG A 179 -9.31 -8.92 4.92
N LEU A 180 -8.21 -8.32 4.45
CA LEU A 180 -7.32 -8.96 3.47
C LEU A 180 -6.75 -10.29 4.00
N TYR A 181 -6.27 -10.31 5.24
CA TYR A 181 -5.69 -11.48 5.86
C TYR A 181 -6.66 -12.67 5.87
N HIS A 182 -7.91 -12.46 6.31
CA HIS A 182 -8.93 -13.52 6.28
C HIS A 182 -9.29 -13.94 4.85
N ARG A 183 -9.37 -12.98 3.92
CA ARG A 183 -9.65 -13.29 2.53
C ARG A 183 -8.59 -14.18 1.90
N LEU A 184 -7.31 -13.95 2.23
CA LEU A 184 -6.21 -14.79 1.75
C LEU A 184 -6.29 -16.21 2.29
N LEU A 185 -6.63 -16.37 3.57
CA LEU A 185 -6.87 -17.69 4.16
C LEU A 185 -7.98 -18.45 3.44
N GLU A 186 -9.09 -17.78 3.11
CA GLU A 186 -10.20 -18.37 2.34
C GLU A 186 -9.76 -18.80 0.93
N LEU A 187 -8.88 -18.03 0.31
CA LEU A 187 -8.32 -18.33 -1.01
C LEU A 187 -7.26 -19.43 -0.97
N GLY A 188 -6.81 -19.86 0.22
CA GLY A 188 -5.74 -20.85 0.37
C GLY A 188 -4.32 -20.27 0.26
N VAL A 189 -4.18 -18.94 0.27
CA VAL A 189 -2.89 -18.26 0.38
C VAL A 189 -2.50 -18.16 1.84
N LYS A 190 -1.26 -18.54 2.16
CA LYS A 190 -0.78 -18.63 3.54
C LYS A 190 -0.12 -17.33 4.00
N PRO A 191 -0.64 -16.66 5.04
CA PRO A 191 0.00 -15.46 5.56
C PRO A 191 1.34 -15.77 6.25
N VAL A 192 2.33 -14.92 6.05
CA VAL A 192 3.60 -14.92 6.79
C VAL A 192 3.81 -13.52 7.35
N PHE A 193 4.01 -13.41 8.67
CA PHE A 193 4.39 -12.14 9.29
C PHE A 193 5.92 -12.00 9.29
N LEU A 194 6.40 -10.83 8.88
CA LEU A 194 7.80 -10.44 8.86
C LEU A 194 7.96 -9.03 9.42
N THR A 195 8.48 -8.91 10.64
CA THR A 195 8.45 -7.67 11.43
C THR A 195 9.84 -7.22 11.87
N GLY A 196 9.98 -5.91 12.11
CA GLY A 196 11.14 -5.31 12.77
C GLY A 196 11.23 -5.58 14.28
N ARG A 197 10.16 -6.10 14.91
CA ARG A 197 10.18 -6.53 16.32
C ARG A 197 11.23 -7.62 16.56
N THR A 198 11.77 -7.67 17.76
CA THR A 198 12.83 -8.63 18.12
C THR A 198 12.28 -9.91 18.76
N GLU A 199 13.03 -11.00 18.69
CA GLU A 199 12.62 -12.33 19.20
C GLU A 199 12.17 -12.32 20.67
N ASP A 200 12.75 -11.47 21.52
CA ASP A 200 12.32 -11.31 22.91
C ASP A 200 10.89 -10.76 23.06
N GLN A 201 10.32 -10.17 21.99
CA GLN A 201 8.94 -9.68 21.92
C GLN A 201 7.98 -10.71 21.29
N ARG A 202 8.44 -11.91 20.93
CA ARG A 202 7.63 -12.92 20.22
C ARG A 202 6.34 -13.26 20.97
N THR A 203 6.44 -13.60 22.25
CA THR A 203 5.29 -14.05 23.06
C THR A 203 4.18 -12.99 23.11
N ILE A 204 4.55 -11.73 23.36
CA ILE A 204 3.57 -10.65 23.44
C ILE A 204 2.99 -10.31 22.07
N THR A 205 3.81 -10.38 21.00
CA THR A 205 3.37 -10.16 19.62
C THR A 205 2.35 -11.21 19.19
N VAL A 206 2.61 -12.49 19.43
CA VAL A 206 1.67 -13.60 19.16
C VAL A 206 0.37 -13.39 19.93
N THR A 207 0.47 -13.04 21.22
CA THR A 207 -0.70 -12.80 22.07
C THR A 207 -1.54 -11.65 21.53
N ASN A 208 -0.91 -10.55 21.12
CA ASN A 208 -1.61 -9.39 20.57
C ASN A 208 -2.27 -9.73 19.22
N LEU A 209 -1.57 -10.40 18.30
CA LEU A 209 -2.11 -10.82 17.01
C LEU A 209 -3.37 -11.69 17.19
N HIS A 210 -3.30 -12.69 18.07
CA HIS A 210 -4.46 -13.54 18.39
C HIS A 210 -5.64 -12.76 18.96
N ARG A 211 -5.40 -11.87 19.93
CA ARG A 211 -6.44 -11.01 20.50
C ARG A 211 -7.14 -10.14 19.45
N GLN A 212 -6.40 -9.74 18.42
CA GLN A 212 -6.91 -8.86 17.35
C GLN A 212 -7.54 -9.62 16.18
N GLY A 213 -7.62 -10.95 16.26
CA GLY A 213 -8.29 -11.81 15.28
C GLY A 213 -7.38 -12.41 14.22
N PHE A 214 -6.05 -12.26 14.35
CA PHE A 214 -5.11 -12.93 13.47
C PHE A 214 -4.78 -14.33 14.02
N SER A 215 -4.92 -15.35 13.18
CA SER A 215 -4.58 -16.73 13.50
C SER A 215 -4.30 -17.51 12.23
N GLY A 216 -3.64 -18.67 12.32
CA GLY A 216 -3.41 -19.54 11.16
C GLY A 216 -2.35 -19.05 10.17
N TRP A 217 -1.45 -18.16 10.59
CA TRP A 217 -0.28 -17.80 9.79
C TRP A 217 0.68 -18.98 9.68
N GLU A 218 1.41 -19.06 8.57
CA GLU A 218 2.41 -20.10 8.29
C GLU A 218 3.70 -19.85 9.10
N LYS A 219 4.17 -18.60 9.14
CA LYS A 219 5.38 -18.19 9.87
C LYS A 219 5.25 -16.80 10.49
N LEU A 220 5.95 -16.61 11.60
CA LEU A 220 6.19 -15.32 12.23
C LEU A 220 7.70 -15.14 12.40
N LEU A 221 8.28 -14.25 11.59
CA LEU A 221 9.70 -13.96 11.49
C LEU A 221 9.98 -12.64 12.22
N LEU A 222 10.84 -12.69 13.24
CA LEU A 222 11.28 -11.53 14.04
C LEU A 222 12.79 -11.35 13.91
N LYS A 223 13.27 -10.13 14.18
CA LYS A 223 14.70 -9.86 14.26
C LYS A 223 15.32 -10.63 15.42
N PRO A 224 16.54 -11.16 15.28
CA PRO A 224 17.27 -11.73 16.42
C PRO A 224 17.31 -10.78 17.62
N ALA A 225 17.23 -11.32 18.83
CA ALA A 225 17.29 -10.52 20.04
C ALA A 225 18.66 -9.82 20.14
N VAL A 226 18.65 -8.54 20.56
CA VAL A 226 19.82 -7.65 20.65
C VAL A 226 20.94 -8.18 21.56
N HIS A 227 20.65 -9.17 22.42
CA HIS A 227 21.63 -9.78 23.32
C HIS A 227 22.44 -10.94 22.71
N ALA A 228 22.12 -11.40 21.49
CA ALA A 228 22.74 -12.62 20.93
C ALA A 228 24.11 -12.38 20.27
N THR A 229 24.32 -11.22 19.65
CA THR A 229 25.59 -10.75 19.06
C THR A 229 25.38 -9.28 18.73
N GLY A 230 26.42 -8.46 18.69
CA GLY A 230 26.37 -7.00 18.51
C GLY A 230 25.35 -6.53 17.45
N GLU A 231 24.88 -5.27 17.61
CA GLU A 231 23.90 -4.58 16.75
C GLU A 231 23.76 -5.27 15.41
N LEU A 232 22.57 -5.84 15.11
CA LEU A 232 22.29 -6.42 13.80
C LEU A 232 22.69 -5.39 12.74
N GLN A 233 23.86 -5.62 12.14
CA GLN A 233 24.41 -4.74 11.14
C GLN A 233 23.60 -4.97 9.87
N GLY A 234 22.88 -3.93 9.47
CA GLY A 234 22.16 -3.91 8.21
C GLY A 234 20.85 -3.11 8.29
N SER A 235 20.40 -2.65 7.13
CA SER A 235 19.15 -1.91 6.99
C SER A 235 17.93 -2.82 7.22
N ALA A 236 16.75 -2.22 7.44
CA ALA A 236 15.52 -3.00 7.50
C ALA A 236 15.25 -3.71 6.17
N VAL A 237 15.61 -3.08 5.03
CA VAL A 237 15.56 -3.71 3.70
C VAL A 237 16.40 -4.98 3.65
N GLU A 238 17.66 -4.95 4.10
CA GLU A 238 18.56 -6.11 4.05
C GLU A 238 18.04 -7.27 4.90
N TYR A 239 17.57 -6.98 6.12
CA TYR A 239 16.98 -8.00 6.97
C TYR A 239 15.72 -8.62 6.33
N LYS A 240 14.77 -7.78 5.90
CA LYS A 240 13.48 -8.27 5.40
C LYS A 240 13.62 -8.97 4.05
N SER A 241 14.43 -8.44 3.13
CA SER A 241 14.73 -9.12 1.86
C SER A 241 15.45 -10.46 2.08
N GLY A 242 16.38 -10.53 3.02
CA GLY A 242 17.04 -11.79 3.40
C GLY A 242 16.07 -12.85 3.94
N GLU A 243 15.11 -12.46 4.79
CA GLU A 243 14.06 -13.38 5.25
C GLU A 243 13.12 -13.82 4.12
N ARG A 244 12.76 -12.93 3.19
CA ARG A 244 11.98 -13.29 2.00
C ARG A 244 12.74 -14.26 1.09
N GLN A 245 14.06 -14.08 0.93
CA GLN A 245 14.90 -15.02 0.19
C GLN A 245 14.89 -16.41 0.82
N LYS A 246 15.03 -16.51 2.15
CA LYS A 246 14.96 -17.79 2.88
C LYS A 246 13.61 -18.50 2.67
N LEU A 247 12.50 -17.75 2.54
CA LEU A 247 11.20 -18.33 2.22
C LEU A 247 11.18 -18.93 0.81
N GLN A 248 11.71 -18.22 -0.19
CA GLN A 248 11.82 -18.76 -1.55
C GLN A 248 12.75 -19.97 -1.63
N ASP A 249 13.88 -19.93 -0.94
CA ASP A 249 14.83 -21.06 -0.87
C ASP A 249 14.19 -22.29 -0.22
N ALA A 250 13.25 -22.10 0.71
CA ALA A 250 12.41 -23.16 1.29
C ALA A 250 11.26 -23.63 0.38
N GLY A 251 11.17 -23.11 -0.85
CA GLY A 251 10.21 -23.47 -1.87
C GLY A 251 8.84 -22.79 -1.74
N PHE A 252 8.72 -21.71 -0.96
CA PHE A 252 7.52 -20.88 -0.97
C PHE A 252 7.50 -19.93 -2.17
N ILE A 253 6.31 -19.55 -2.60
CA ILE A 253 6.05 -18.60 -3.68
C ILE A 253 5.41 -17.36 -3.06
N ILE A 254 6.14 -16.24 -3.03
CA ILE A 254 5.62 -14.97 -2.50
C ILE A 254 4.71 -14.33 -3.56
N VAL A 255 3.40 -14.54 -3.44
CA VAL A 255 2.41 -14.03 -4.41
C VAL A 255 2.00 -12.58 -4.11
N GLY A 256 2.21 -12.12 -2.89
CA GLY A 256 1.98 -10.73 -2.48
C GLY A 256 2.80 -10.35 -1.25
N ASN A 257 3.11 -9.07 -1.13
CA ASN A 257 3.84 -8.50 0.00
C ASN A 257 3.25 -7.12 0.34
N ILE A 258 2.88 -6.89 1.60
CA ILE A 258 2.23 -5.66 2.05
C ILE A 258 2.91 -5.14 3.33
N GLY A 259 3.19 -3.85 3.33
CA GLY A 259 3.81 -3.14 4.45
C GLY A 259 3.57 -1.63 4.36
N ASP A 260 3.72 -0.95 5.49
CA ASP A 260 3.58 0.49 5.64
C ASP A 260 4.89 1.23 5.43
N GLN A 261 6.02 0.54 5.43
CA GLN A 261 7.32 1.11 5.08
C GLN A 261 7.79 0.59 3.73
N TRP A 262 8.53 1.44 3.01
CA TRP A 262 9.18 0.99 1.78
C TRP A 262 10.22 -0.11 2.05
N SER A 263 10.82 -0.14 3.25
CA SER A 263 11.72 -1.21 3.68
C SER A 263 11.08 -2.60 3.69
N ASP A 264 9.75 -2.68 3.72
CA ASP A 264 9.01 -3.94 3.81
C ASP A 264 8.83 -4.59 2.44
N ILE A 265 8.82 -3.76 1.40
CA ILE A 265 8.44 -4.14 0.04
C ILE A 265 9.55 -3.93 -0.99
N LEU A 266 10.66 -3.28 -0.61
CA LEU A 266 11.86 -3.17 -1.43
C LEU A 266 12.88 -4.26 -1.10
N GLY A 267 13.72 -4.60 -2.08
CA GLY A 267 14.79 -5.58 -1.99
C GLY A 267 14.35 -6.96 -2.46
N ALA A 268 15.11 -7.55 -3.39
CA ALA A 268 14.77 -8.84 -3.95
C ALA A 268 14.91 -9.97 -2.90
N PRO A 269 13.97 -10.93 -2.86
CA PRO A 269 12.75 -11.01 -3.67
C PRO A 269 11.62 -10.19 -3.02
N GLU A 270 11.00 -9.28 -3.76
CA GLU A 270 9.90 -8.44 -3.27
C GLU A 270 8.56 -9.19 -3.20
N GLY A 271 8.40 -10.22 -4.03
CA GLY A 271 7.14 -10.92 -4.30
C GLY A 271 6.54 -10.53 -5.66
N ALA A 272 5.47 -11.22 -6.07
CA ALA A 272 4.86 -11.00 -7.38
C ALA A 272 4.15 -9.63 -7.53
N ARG A 273 3.61 -9.09 -6.43
CA ARG A 273 3.08 -7.71 -6.35
C ARG A 273 3.26 -7.17 -4.93
N THR A 274 3.65 -5.90 -4.83
CA THR A 274 3.83 -5.19 -3.57
C THR A 274 2.72 -4.17 -3.34
N PHE A 275 2.42 -3.89 -2.07
CA PHE A 275 1.38 -2.95 -1.65
C PHE A 275 1.92 -2.08 -0.51
N LYS A 276 2.01 -0.76 -0.71
CA LYS A 276 2.47 0.23 0.28
C LYS A 276 1.27 0.81 1.00
N LEU A 277 1.14 0.54 2.29
CA LEU A 277 0.17 1.18 3.16
C LEU A 277 0.66 2.57 3.60
N PRO A 278 -0.22 3.54 3.87
CA PRO A 278 0.21 4.85 4.33
C PRO A 278 0.73 4.79 5.76
N ASP A 279 1.89 5.40 6.00
CA ASP A 279 2.40 5.67 7.34
C ASP A 279 3.31 6.92 7.33
N PRO A 280 2.78 8.07 7.76
CA PRO A 280 3.55 9.29 7.92
C PRO A 280 4.06 9.50 9.35
N LEU A 281 3.90 8.54 10.27
CA LEU A 281 4.31 8.69 11.68
C LEU A 281 5.82 8.53 11.85
N TYR A 282 6.45 7.64 11.08
CA TYR A 282 7.89 7.41 11.13
C TYR A 282 8.44 6.88 9.79
N TYR A 283 9.77 6.79 9.71
CA TYR A 283 10.49 6.25 8.56
C TYR A 283 11.46 5.15 8.99
N ILE A 284 11.43 4.03 8.28
CA ILE A 284 12.38 2.93 8.43
C ILE A 284 13.04 2.64 7.08
N GLY A 285 14.38 2.66 7.08
CA GLY A 285 15.24 2.37 5.93
C GLY A 285 15.95 1.02 6.05
#